data_AF-A0A4P9WQ89-F1
#
_entry.id   AF-A0A4P9WQ89-F1
#
_cell.length_a   1.000
_cell.length_b   1.000
_cell.length_c   1.000
_cell.angle_alpha   90.00
_cell.angle_beta   90.00
_cell.angle_gamma   90.00
#
_symmetry.space_group_name_H-M   'P 1'
#
loop_
_entity.id
_entity.type
_entity.pdbx_description
1 polymer ?
#
loop_
_entity_poly.entity_id
_entity_poly.type
_entity_poly.pdbx_seq_one_letter_code
_entity_poly.pdbx_strand_id
1 'polypeptide(L)'
;MVIRIAILLDKFTDDLQWYVDMIIHLTSAVGDHVDDEVWHRLIQVVMASSDSIKARATQAAYDALLVPIWHEKTLLLAAVFLGEYGHLIVEAVAPVRQFAALHAKFSVASLATRASLLTTYLKLANLFPEIKPEIRHVFKHCSFVLDAELQQRACEYLAILDQPSDTLLQVACEELPPYPERESAVIGKLHARFKDTGDGRVWMIGGCHANLGAHPKSRASSPSAAASTAAAAA
;
A
#
# COMPACT_ATOMS: atom_id res chain seq x y z
N MET A 1 -3.94 4.83 -15.79
CA MET A 1 -3.00 3.89 -16.45
C MET A 1 -2.33 2.96 -15.43
N VAL A 2 -1.83 3.47 -14.30
CA VAL A 2 -1.17 2.71 -13.24
C VAL A 2 -2.00 1.53 -12.68
N ILE A 3 -3.29 1.72 -12.40
CA ILE A 3 -4.20 0.62 -11.98
C ILE A 3 -4.17 -0.56 -12.96
N ARG A 4 -4.09 -0.30 -14.28
CA ARG A 4 -4.11 -1.39 -15.27
C ARG A 4 -2.83 -2.22 -15.19
N ILE A 5 -1.69 -1.57 -14.98
CA ILE A 5 -0.39 -2.24 -14.79
C ILE A 5 -0.45 -3.09 -13.51
N ALA A 6 -0.95 -2.54 -12.41
CA ALA A 6 -1.10 -3.28 -11.15
C ALA A 6 -1.99 -4.52 -11.30
N ILE A 7 -3.09 -4.43 -12.04
CA ILE A 7 -3.99 -5.57 -12.29
C ILE A 7 -3.34 -6.62 -13.19
N LEU A 8 -2.58 -6.20 -14.19
CA LEU A 8 -1.85 -7.14 -15.04
C LEU A 8 -0.81 -7.90 -14.22
N LEU A 9 -0.07 -7.20 -13.36
CA LEU A 9 0.87 -7.82 -12.44
C LEU A 9 0.17 -8.80 -11.48
N ASP A 10 -0.99 -8.44 -10.93
CA ASP A 10 -1.75 -9.28 -9.99
C ASP A 10 -2.33 -10.55 -10.64
N LYS A 11 -2.60 -10.53 -11.96
CA LYS A 11 -3.26 -11.64 -12.67
C LYS A 11 -2.34 -12.54 -13.48
N PHE A 12 -1.19 -12.03 -13.93
CA PHE A 12 -0.34 -12.71 -14.91
C PHE A 12 1.06 -13.02 -14.37
N THR A 13 1.29 -12.81 -13.08
CA THR A 13 2.59 -13.11 -12.46
C THR A 13 2.52 -14.40 -11.67
N ASP A 14 3.36 -15.36 -12.04
CA ASP A 14 3.54 -16.61 -11.29
C ASP A 14 4.65 -16.49 -10.22
N ASP A 15 5.60 -15.57 -10.41
CA ASP A 15 6.69 -15.28 -9.47
C ASP A 15 6.35 -14.13 -8.52
N LEU A 16 6.06 -14.48 -7.26
CA LEU A 16 5.68 -13.54 -6.23
C LEU A 16 6.82 -12.58 -5.83
N GLN A 17 8.08 -13.01 -5.97
CA GLN A 17 9.23 -12.16 -5.68
C GLN A 17 9.32 -11.03 -6.71
N TRP A 18 9.20 -11.37 -7.99
CA TRP A 18 9.18 -10.38 -9.06
C TRP A 18 7.96 -9.44 -8.96
N TYR A 19 6.79 -9.97 -8.59
CA TYR A 19 5.60 -9.15 -8.34
C TYR A 19 5.87 -8.06 -7.29
N VAL A 20 6.41 -8.44 -6.13
CA VAL A 20 6.71 -7.52 -5.03
C VAL A 20 7.69 -6.44 -5.49
N ASP A 21 8.78 -6.84 -6.15
CA ASP A 21 9.79 -5.90 -6.65
C ASP A 21 9.20 -4.90 -7.65
N MET A 22 8.34 -5.37 -8.56
CA MET A 22 7.68 -4.52 -9.55
C MET A 22 6.66 -3.55 -8.93
N ILE A 23 5.86 -3.97 -7.95
CA ILE A 23 4.90 -3.08 -7.31
C ILE A 23 5.61 -2.04 -6.44
N ILE A 24 6.67 -2.43 -5.73
CA ILE A 24 7.49 -1.48 -4.95
C ILE A 24 8.14 -0.46 -5.90
N HIS A 25 8.72 -0.92 -7.01
CA HIS A 25 9.30 -0.05 -8.03
C HIS A 25 8.27 0.90 -8.64
N LEU A 26 7.08 0.38 -8.99
CA LEU A 26 5.97 1.18 -9.52
C LEU A 26 5.54 2.28 -8.54
N THR A 27 5.45 1.92 -7.25
CA THR A 27 5.09 2.87 -6.17
C THR A 27 6.16 3.93 -5.95
N SER A 28 7.45 3.53 -6.03
CA SER A 28 8.59 4.45 -5.93
C SER A 28 8.74 5.36 -7.15
N ALA A 29 8.35 4.92 -8.34
CA ALA A 29 8.45 5.73 -9.55
C ALA A 29 7.28 6.72 -9.71
N VAL A 30 6.04 6.28 -9.43
CA VAL A 30 4.81 7.03 -9.80
C VAL A 30 3.81 7.16 -8.63
N GLY A 31 4.31 7.23 -7.40
CA GLY A 31 3.51 7.16 -6.16
C GLY A 31 2.28 8.08 -6.12
N ASP A 32 2.40 9.31 -6.62
CA ASP A 32 1.29 10.28 -6.62
C ASP A 32 0.08 9.85 -7.47
N HIS A 33 0.30 9.01 -8.49
CA HIS A 33 -0.76 8.53 -9.40
C HIS A 33 -1.20 7.10 -9.10
N VAL A 34 -0.60 6.46 -8.10
CA VAL A 34 -0.96 5.11 -7.65
C VAL A 34 -2.18 5.25 -6.76
N ASP A 35 -3.30 4.63 -7.10
CA ASP A 35 -4.47 4.59 -6.22
C ASP A 35 -4.15 3.76 -4.96
N ASP A 36 -4.79 4.09 -3.83
CA ASP A 36 -4.45 3.49 -2.54
C ASP A 36 -4.62 1.97 -2.51
N GLU A 37 -5.54 1.43 -3.29
CA GLU A 37 -5.78 -0.02 -3.35
C GLU A 37 -4.56 -0.82 -3.79
N VAL A 38 -3.65 -0.23 -4.58
CA VAL A 38 -2.49 -0.94 -5.12
C VAL A 38 -1.48 -1.25 -4.01
N TRP A 39 -1.11 -0.26 -3.19
CA TRP A 39 -0.14 -0.46 -2.11
C TRP A 39 -0.76 -1.21 -0.93
N HIS A 40 -2.05 -1.00 -0.63
CA HIS A 40 -2.79 -1.82 0.33
C HIS A 40 -2.83 -3.30 -0.09
N ARG A 41 -3.06 -3.58 -1.38
CA ARG A 41 -3.02 -4.95 -1.91
C ARG A 41 -1.65 -5.57 -1.77
N LEU A 42 -0.59 -4.83 -2.04
CA LEU A 42 0.78 -5.32 -1.84
C LEU A 42 1.01 -5.75 -0.38
N ILE A 43 0.57 -4.94 0.60
CA ILE A 43 0.67 -5.30 2.02
C ILE A 43 -0.06 -6.61 2.31
N GLN A 44 -1.29 -6.79 1.80
CA GLN A 44 -2.05 -8.03 1.99
C GLN A 44 -1.33 -9.24 1.41
N VAL A 45 -0.79 -9.10 0.20
CA VAL A 45 -0.07 -10.17 -0.49
C VAL A 45 1.19 -10.56 0.29
N VAL A 46 2.01 -9.58 0.68
CA VAL A 46 3.24 -9.81 1.45
C VAL A 46 2.94 -10.45 2.81
N MET A 47 1.88 -10.00 3.49
CA MET A 47 1.48 -10.55 4.79
C MET A 47 1.07 -12.03 4.71
N ALA A 48 0.40 -12.44 3.63
CA ALA A 48 -0.01 -13.81 3.39
C ALA A 48 1.12 -14.71 2.83
N SER A 49 2.31 -14.14 2.58
CA SER A 49 3.44 -14.83 1.94
C SER A 49 4.40 -15.47 2.94
N SER A 50 5.38 -16.23 2.43
CA SER A 50 6.49 -16.76 3.23
C SER A 50 7.45 -15.67 3.72
N ASP A 51 8.20 -15.97 4.78
CA ASP A 51 9.14 -15.02 5.38
C ASP A 51 10.27 -14.59 4.44
N SER A 52 10.67 -15.45 3.50
CA SER A 52 11.61 -15.08 2.43
C SER A 52 11.10 -13.92 1.57
N ILE A 53 9.80 -13.90 1.28
CA ILE A 53 9.16 -12.87 0.46
C ILE A 53 8.96 -11.60 1.31
N LYS A 54 8.59 -11.76 2.59
CA LYS A 54 8.53 -10.63 3.53
C LYS A 54 9.88 -9.94 3.67
N ALA A 55 10.96 -10.71 3.87
CA ALA A 55 12.33 -10.17 3.95
C ALA A 55 12.72 -9.42 2.67
N ARG A 56 12.43 -10.00 1.50
CA ARG A 56 12.67 -9.34 0.20
C ARG A 56 11.88 -8.04 0.05
N ALA A 57 10.60 -8.05 0.43
CA ALA A 57 9.73 -6.88 0.37
C ALA A 57 10.25 -5.75 1.27
N THR A 58 10.64 -6.08 2.50
CA THR A 58 11.21 -5.13 3.45
C THR A 58 12.52 -4.55 2.94
N GLN A 59 13.41 -5.39 2.39
CA GLN A 59 14.67 -4.92 1.80
C GLN A 59 14.42 -3.98 0.60
N ALA A 60 13.54 -4.38 -0.33
CA ALA A 60 13.20 -3.56 -1.49
C ALA A 60 12.56 -2.22 -1.09
N ALA A 61 11.69 -2.22 -0.08
CA ALA A 61 11.06 -1.00 0.42
C ALA A 61 12.07 -0.10 1.13
N TYR A 62 13.01 -0.66 1.91
CA TYR A 62 14.10 0.08 2.51
C TYR A 62 15.00 0.72 1.44
N ASP A 63 15.41 -0.03 0.42
CA ASP A 63 16.23 0.48 -0.67
C ASP A 63 15.51 1.60 -1.44
N ALA A 64 14.19 1.49 -1.63
CA ALA A 64 13.36 2.52 -2.25
C ALA A 64 13.30 3.83 -1.42
N LEU A 65 13.48 3.78 -0.10
CA LEU A 65 13.55 4.98 0.75
C LEU A 65 14.86 5.76 0.58
N LEU A 66 15.94 5.06 0.22
CA LEU A 66 17.27 5.67 0.07
C LEU A 66 17.39 6.49 -1.22
N VAL A 67 16.45 6.34 -2.15
CA VAL A 67 16.40 7.11 -3.39
C VAL A 67 16.15 8.60 -3.07
N PRO A 68 16.86 9.54 -3.74
CA PRO A 68 16.71 10.97 -3.48
C PRO A 68 15.28 11.49 -3.71
N ILE A 69 14.64 10.97 -4.76
CA ILE A 69 13.25 11.25 -5.11
C ILE A 69 12.40 10.16 -4.46
N TRP A 70 11.46 10.57 -3.61
CA TRP A 70 10.60 9.67 -2.85
C TRP A 70 9.18 10.18 -2.89
N HIS A 71 8.24 9.25 -2.81
CA HIS A 71 6.81 9.54 -2.71
C HIS A 71 6.28 9.11 -1.34
N GLU A 72 5.23 9.77 -0.89
CA GLU A 72 4.65 9.51 0.43
C GLU A 72 4.12 8.08 0.58
N LYS A 73 3.59 7.49 -0.49
CA LYS A 73 3.14 6.09 -0.49
C LYS A 73 4.28 5.09 -0.31
N THR A 74 5.46 5.39 -0.85
CA THR A 74 6.67 4.59 -0.64
C THR A 74 7.09 4.66 0.83
N LEU A 75 7.01 5.84 1.44
CA LEU A 75 7.29 6.01 2.87
C LEU A 75 6.33 5.21 3.75
N LEU A 76 5.03 5.27 3.47
CA LEU A 76 4.02 4.47 4.18
C LEU A 76 4.26 2.97 4.03
N LEU A 77 4.52 2.51 2.80
CA LEU A 77 4.77 1.10 2.52
C LEU A 77 6.00 0.58 3.29
N ALA A 78 7.11 1.33 3.24
CA ALA A 78 8.32 0.97 3.96
C ALA A 78 8.13 1.05 5.48
N ALA A 79 7.36 2.01 5.99
CA ALA A 79 7.03 2.11 7.41
C ALA A 79 6.24 0.88 7.90
N VAL A 80 5.30 0.36 7.12
CA VAL A 80 4.59 -0.87 7.45
C VAL A 80 5.55 -2.07 7.44
N PHE A 81 6.32 -2.27 6.38
CA PHE A 81 7.21 -3.44 6.28
C PHE A 81 8.35 -3.43 7.29
N LEU A 82 8.96 -2.29 7.57
CA LEU A 82 9.99 -2.18 8.62
C LEU A 82 9.39 -2.38 10.01
N GLY A 83 8.16 -1.90 10.24
CA GLY A 83 7.46 -2.06 11.51
C GLY A 83 7.08 -3.51 11.83
N GLU A 84 6.64 -4.28 10.84
CA GLU A 84 6.28 -5.70 11.03
C GLU A 84 7.49 -6.64 10.88
N TYR A 85 8.28 -6.44 9.83
CA TYR A 85 9.24 -7.42 9.32
C TYR A 85 10.68 -6.91 9.33
N GLY A 86 10.95 -5.79 10.01
CA GLY A 86 12.31 -5.22 10.12
C GLY A 86 13.32 -6.19 10.73
N HIS A 87 12.86 -7.11 11.58
CA HIS A 87 13.68 -8.16 12.19
C HIS A 87 14.26 -9.16 11.17
N LEU A 88 13.62 -9.33 10.01
CA LEU A 88 14.07 -10.27 8.96
C LEU A 88 15.27 -9.75 8.15
N ILE A 89 15.55 -8.44 8.19
CA ILE A 89 16.63 -7.82 7.40
C ILE A 89 17.80 -7.31 8.26
N VAL A 90 17.83 -7.65 9.56
CA VAL A 90 18.82 -7.13 10.53
C VAL A 90 20.26 -7.44 10.12
N GLU A 91 20.50 -8.61 9.51
CA GLU A 91 21.83 -9.00 9.02
C GLU A 91 22.36 -8.03 7.94
N ALA A 92 21.47 -7.50 7.09
CA ALA A 92 21.83 -6.56 6.03
C ALA A 92 21.78 -5.10 6.52
N VAL A 93 20.79 -4.76 7.35
CA VAL A 93 20.51 -3.39 7.78
C VAL A 93 20.25 -3.35 9.29
N ALA A 94 21.20 -2.75 10.02
CA ALA A 94 21.09 -2.57 11.46
C ALA A 94 19.84 -1.76 11.87
N PRO A 95 19.19 -2.05 13.02
CA PRO A 95 17.97 -1.39 13.47
C PRO A 95 18.05 0.14 13.50
N VAL A 96 19.19 0.68 13.95
CA VAL A 96 19.45 2.13 13.97
C VAL A 96 19.34 2.74 12.56
N ARG A 97 19.83 2.05 11.52
CA ARG A 97 19.74 2.52 10.14
C ARG A 97 18.31 2.45 9.61
N GLN A 98 17.57 1.41 9.97
CA GLN A 98 16.15 1.29 9.60
C GLN A 98 15.35 2.46 10.18
N PHE A 99 15.54 2.75 11.47
CA PHE A 99 14.92 3.89 12.14
C PHE A 99 15.35 5.23 11.54
N ALA A 100 16.66 5.43 11.32
CA ALA A 100 17.18 6.67 10.75
C ALA A 100 16.65 6.95 9.34
N ALA A 101 16.51 5.93 8.49
CA ALA A 101 15.96 6.07 7.14
C ALA A 101 14.51 6.60 7.16
N LEU A 102 13.68 6.08 8.08
CA LEU A 102 12.31 6.56 8.29
C LEU A 102 12.29 7.97 8.89
N HIS A 103 13.09 8.19 9.94
CA HIS A 103 13.10 9.46 10.68
C HIS A 103 13.63 10.63 9.85
N ALA A 104 14.54 10.39 8.91
CA ALA A 104 15.04 11.39 7.98
C ALA A 104 13.93 12.05 7.14
N LYS A 105 12.79 11.37 6.94
CA LYS A 105 11.63 11.88 6.18
C LYS A 105 10.50 12.40 7.07
N PHE A 106 10.59 12.21 8.39
CA PHE A 106 9.50 12.50 9.33
C PHE A 106 9.06 13.97 9.33
N SER A 107 10.00 14.92 9.30
CA SER A 107 9.67 16.35 9.36
C SER A 107 9.02 16.90 8.08
N VAL A 108 9.22 16.23 6.94
CA VAL A 108 8.76 16.68 5.62
C VAL A 108 7.49 15.93 5.19
N ALA A 109 7.17 14.80 5.82
CA ALA A 109 5.95 14.04 5.55
C ALA A 109 4.68 14.74 6.06
N SER A 110 3.52 14.37 5.49
CA SER A 110 2.24 14.90 5.97
C SER A 110 1.94 14.46 7.41
N LEU A 111 1.02 15.17 8.07
CA LEU A 111 0.60 14.84 9.43
C LEU A 111 0.06 13.40 9.54
N ALA A 112 -0.71 12.95 8.55
CA ALA A 112 -1.24 11.59 8.51
C ALA A 112 -0.12 10.54 8.42
N THR A 113 0.88 10.77 7.56
CA THR A 113 2.01 9.84 7.43
C THR A 113 2.91 9.87 8.65
N ARG A 114 3.11 11.03 9.27
CA ARG A 114 3.81 11.13 10.56
C ARG A 114 3.11 10.34 11.65
N ALA A 115 1.77 10.36 11.71
CA ALA A 115 1.00 9.56 12.66
C ALA A 115 1.23 8.05 12.45
N SER A 116 1.24 7.59 11.20
CA SER A 116 1.61 6.21 10.84
C SER A 116 3.04 5.87 11.25
N LEU A 117 4.00 6.78 11.02
CA LEU A 117 5.40 6.60 11.44
C LEU A 117 5.54 6.47 12.95
N LEU A 118 4.76 7.20 13.77
CA LEU A 118 4.78 7.03 15.22
C LEU A 118 4.40 5.60 15.63
N THR A 119 3.40 5.01 14.96
CA THR A 119 3.01 3.61 15.20
C THR A 119 4.13 2.65 14.79
N THR A 120 4.78 2.88 13.64
CA THR A 120 5.95 2.12 13.23
C THR A 120 7.08 2.22 14.25
N TYR A 121 7.35 3.41 14.80
CA TYR A 121 8.37 3.58 15.83
C TYR A 121 8.06 2.79 17.10
N LEU A 122 6.79 2.72 17.52
CA LEU A 122 6.42 1.89 18.65
C LEU A 122 6.73 0.41 18.38
N LYS A 123 6.39 -0.09 17.18
CA LYS A 123 6.70 -1.46 16.77
C LYS A 123 8.20 -1.73 16.69
N LEU A 124 8.97 -0.79 16.15
CA LEU A 124 10.44 -0.88 16.13
C LEU A 124 11.04 -0.89 17.55
N ALA A 125 10.47 -0.15 18.50
CA ALA A 125 10.90 -0.19 19.91
C ALA A 125 10.58 -1.53 20.58
N ASN A 126 9.49 -2.21 20.17
CA ASN A 126 9.17 -3.57 20.60
C ASN A 126 10.14 -4.61 20.00
N LEU A 127 10.42 -4.51 18.69
CA LEU A 127 11.33 -5.42 17.99
C LEU A 127 12.79 -5.26 18.42
N PHE A 128 13.22 -4.02 18.68
CA PHE A 128 14.61 -3.65 18.91
C PHE A 128 14.77 -2.80 20.18
N PRO A 129 15.01 -3.43 21.34
CA PRO A 129 15.18 -2.70 22.61
C PRO A 129 16.33 -1.68 22.60
N GLU A 130 17.34 -1.89 21.75
CA GLU A 130 18.52 -1.02 21.61
C GLU A 130 18.20 0.39 21.08
N ILE A 131 17.16 0.56 20.26
CA ILE A 131 16.74 1.86 19.70
C ILE A 131 15.58 2.50 20.48
N LYS A 132 15.01 1.80 21.47
CA LYS A 132 13.98 2.31 22.39
C LYS A 132 14.30 3.70 22.98
N PRO A 133 15.52 4.02 23.45
CA PRO A 133 15.80 5.36 24.00
C PRO A 133 15.71 6.49 22.97
N GLU A 134 16.13 6.24 21.73
CA GLU A 134 16.03 7.23 20.64
C GLU A 134 14.57 7.50 20.26
N ILE A 135 13.78 6.42 20.12
CA ILE A 135 12.35 6.49 19.83
C ILE A 135 11.59 7.23 20.94
N ARG A 136 11.92 6.93 22.20
CA ARG A 136 11.34 7.63 23.35
C ARG A 136 11.59 9.14 23.29
N HIS A 137 12.77 9.57 22.84
CA HIS A 137 13.06 10.99 22.68
C HIS A 137 12.17 11.64 21.62
N VAL A 138 11.95 10.95 20.49
CA VAL A 138 11.04 11.41 19.43
C VAL A 138 9.61 11.57 19.94
N PHE A 139 9.09 10.58 20.69
CA PHE A 139 7.74 10.70 21.24
C PHE A 139 7.63 11.85 22.25
N LYS A 140 8.65 12.06 23.09
CA LYS A 140 8.70 13.21 24.01
C LYS A 140 8.71 14.54 23.27
N HIS A 141 9.31 14.62 22.09
CA HIS A 141 9.22 15.82 21.27
C HIS A 141 7.81 15.98 20.68
N CYS A 142 7.24 14.89 20.18
CA CYS A 142 5.91 14.89 19.56
C CYS A 142 4.76 15.15 20.57
N SER A 143 4.95 14.92 21.86
CA SER A 143 3.96 15.24 22.90
C SER A 143 3.68 16.74 23.07
N PHE A 144 4.55 17.61 22.54
CA PHE A 144 4.38 19.06 22.54
C PHE A 144 3.88 19.62 21.21
N VAL A 145 3.65 18.77 20.21
CA VAL A 145 3.11 19.18 18.91
C VAL A 145 1.63 19.54 19.06
N LEU A 146 1.18 20.58 18.35
CA LEU A 146 -0.19 21.10 18.44
C LEU A 146 -1.23 20.22 17.73
N ASP A 147 -0.78 19.36 16.82
CA ASP A 147 -1.66 18.41 16.14
C ASP A 147 -2.14 17.34 17.12
N ALA A 148 -3.45 17.26 17.31
CA ALA A 148 -4.06 16.40 18.32
C ALA A 148 -3.78 14.91 18.08
N GLU A 149 -3.75 14.46 16.82
CA GLU A 149 -3.51 13.05 16.48
C GLU A 149 -2.06 12.66 16.79
N LEU A 150 -1.08 13.47 16.37
CA LEU A 150 0.33 13.23 16.68
C LEU A 150 0.59 13.30 18.19
N GLN A 151 0.00 14.29 18.86
CA GLN A 151 0.16 14.47 20.30
C GLN A 151 -0.42 13.29 21.07
N GLN A 152 -1.65 12.86 20.75
CA GLN A 152 -2.33 11.75 21.41
C GLN A 152 -1.51 10.47 21.29
N ARG A 153 -1.11 10.10 20.06
CA ARG A 153 -0.27 8.90 19.83
C ARG A 153 1.04 8.98 20.58
N ALA A 154 1.73 10.14 20.53
CA ALA A 154 3.00 10.30 21.22
C ALA A 154 2.87 10.12 22.75
N CYS A 155 1.84 10.71 23.35
CA CYS A 155 1.57 10.58 24.79
C CYS A 155 1.21 9.15 25.19
N GLU A 156 0.34 8.49 24.43
CA GLU A 156 -0.04 7.08 24.68
C GLU A 156 1.17 6.17 24.53
N TYR A 157 1.94 6.32 23.45
CA TYR A 157 3.11 5.48 23.18
C TYR A 157 4.21 5.70 24.22
N LEU A 158 4.42 6.93 24.72
CA LEU A 158 5.30 7.16 25.87
C LEU A 158 4.80 6.44 27.12
N ALA A 159 3.51 6.52 27.43
CA ALA A 159 2.94 5.87 28.59
C ALA A 159 3.09 4.34 28.53
N ILE A 160 3.04 3.75 27.32
CA ILE A 160 3.33 2.34 27.07
C ILE A 160 4.82 2.04 27.28
N LEU A 161 5.73 2.85 26.72
CA LEU A 161 7.18 2.62 26.84
C LEU A 161 7.72 2.83 28.27
N ASP A 162 7.07 3.68 29.07
CA ASP A 162 7.43 3.98 30.45
C ASP A 162 6.83 2.97 31.46
N GLN A 163 6.04 1.98 31.00
CA GLN A 163 5.60 0.89 31.86
C GLN A 163 6.80 0.07 32.38
N PRO A 164 6.75 -0.41 33.64
CA PRO A 164 7.83 -1.22 34.22
C PRO A 164 7.96 -2.60 33.58
N SER A 165 6.90 -3.10 32.93
CA SER A 165 6.89 -4.37 32.20
C SER A 165 6.60 -4.13 30.72
N ASP A 166 7.33 -4.82 29.85
CA ASP A 166 7.11 -4.79 28.40
C ASP A 166 5.91 -5.64 27.95
N THR A 167 5.20 -6.33 28.86
CA THR A 167 4.04 -7.16 28.51
C THR A 167 2.99 -6.39 27.71
N LEU A 168 2.68 -5.15 28.11
CA LEU A 168 1.69 -4.34 27.41
C LEU A 168 2.20 -3.93 26.03
N LEU A 169 3.49 -3.58 25.91
CA LEU A 169 4.11 -3.24 24.64
C LEU A 169 4.07 -4.42 23.66
N GLN A 170 4.40 -5.62 24.15
CA GLN A 170 4.38 -6.85 23.36
C GLN A 170 2.96 -7.18 22.87
N VAL A 171 1.96 -7.13 23.76
CA VAL A 171 0.55 -7.37 23.39
C VAL A 171 0.05 -6.33 22.40
N ALA A 172 0.39 -5.06 22.59
CA ALA A 172 -0.02 -3.99 21.68
C ALA A 172 0.65 -4.09 20.29
N CYS A 173 1.83 -4.72 20.21
CA CYS A 173 2.62 -4.87 19.00
C CYS A 173 2.64 -6.32 18.48
N GLU A 174 1.64 -7.14 18.83
CA GLU A 174 1.48 -8.46 18.24
C GLU A 174 1.38 -8.39 16.71
N GLU A 175 1.84 -9.46 16.05
CA GLU A 175 1.83 -9.54 14.59
C GLU A 175 0.41 -9.37 14.05
N LEU A 176 0.29 -8.61 12.96
CA LEU A 176 -1.01 -8.35 12.35
C LEU A 176 -1.66 -9.67 11.91
N PRO A 177 -2.94 -9.91 12.28
CA PRO A 177 -3.65 -11.11 11.83
C PRO A 177 -3.80 -11.11 10.31
N PRO A 178 -3.85 -12.30 9.67
CA PRO A 178 -3.97 -12.40 8.23
C PRO A 178 -5.28 -11.76 7.74
N TYR A 179 -5.21 -11.04 6.63
CA TYR A 179 -6.39 -10.45 6.02
C TYR A 179 -7.36 -11.54 5.55
N PRO A 180 -8.68 -11.36 5.74
CA PRO A 180 -9.67 -12.26 5.15
C PRO A 180 -9.57 -12.21 3.62
N GLU A 181 -9.66 -13.37 2.97
CA GLU A 181 -9.68 -13.44 1.51
C GLU A 181 -10.87 -12.65 0.96
N ARG A 182 -10.58 -11.57 0.23
CA ARG A 182 -11.57 -10.74 -0.47
C ARG A 182 -11.16 -10.63 -1.94
N GLU A 183 -12.15 -10.55 -2.82
CA GLU A 183 -11.91 -10.15 -4.22
C GLU A 183 -11.14 -8.82 -4.24
N SER A 184 -10.13 -8.71 -5.11
CA SER A 184 -9.26 -7.53 -5.09
C SER A 184 -10.05 -6.27 -5.42
N ALA A 185 -10.07 -5.33 -4.46
CA ALA A 185 -10.75 -4.04 -4.60
C ALA A 185 -10.28 -3.24 -5.83
N VAL A 186 -9.05 -3.53 -6.28
CA VAL A 186 -8.44 -3.01 -7.52
C VAL A 186 -9.29 -3.38 -8.75
N ILE A 187 -9.82 -4.61 -8.83
CA ILE A 187 -10.69 -5.07 -9.92
C ILE A 187 -12.06 -4.38 -9.82
N GLY A 188 -12.60 -4.22 -8.62
CA GLY A 188 -13.87 -3.52 -8.38
C GLY A 188 -13.84 -2.06 -8.88
N LYS A 189 -12.76 -1.32 -8.58
CA LYS A 189 -12.56 0.04 -9.08
C LYS A 189 -12.32 0.11 -10.57
N LEU A 190 -11.62 -0.87 -11.14
CA LEU A 190 -11.46 -0.95 -12.59
C LEU A 190 -12.84 -1.10 -13.27
N HIS A 191 -13.69 -1.99 -12.77
CA HIS A 191 -15.05 -2.17 -13.29
C HIS A 191 -15.91 -0.91 -13.15
N ALA A 192 -15.73 -0.12 -12.08
CA ALA A 192 -16.40 1.17 -11.93
C ALA A 192 -15.93 2.19 -12.98
N ARG A 193 -14.61 2.37 -13.15
CA ARG A 193 -14.07 3.32 -14.16
C ARG A 193 -14.47 2.95 -15.59
N PHE A 194 -14.63 1.67 -15.90
CA PHE A 194 -15.10 1.20 -17.22
C PHE A 194 -16.61 1.31 -17.44
N LYS A 195 -17.43 1.49 -16.39
CA LYS A 195 -18.86 1.82 -16.59
C LYS A 195 -19.03 3.26 -17.07
N ASP A 196 -18.13 4.17 -16.68
CA ASP A 196 -18.21 5.59 -17.02
C ASP A 196 -17.62 5.93 -18.40
N THR A 197 -16.57 5.23 -18.84
CA THR A 197 -16.10 5.31 -20.23
C THR A 197 -16.86 4.28 -21.05
N GLY A 198 -17.71 4.69 -21.99
CA GLY A 198 -18.53 3.83 -22.87
C GLY A 198 -17.78 2.90 -23.83
N ASP A 199 -16.58 2.47 -23.47
CA ASP A 199 -15.75 1.50 -24.16
C ASP A 199 -16.28 0.09 -23.85
N GLY A 200 -17.07 -0.45 -24.78
CA GLY A 200 -17.66 -1.77 -24.65
C GLY A 200 -16.58 -2.86 -24.57
N ARG A 201 -16.69 -3.76 -23.58
CA ARG A 201 -15.73 -4.87 -23.39
C ARG A 201 -15.67 -5.77 -24.62
N VAL A 202 -14.50 -5.82 -25.27
CA VAL A 202 -14.12 -6.90 -26.19
C VAL A 202 -13.49 -8.08 -25.42
N TRP A 203 -12.95 -7.82 -24.23
CA TRP A 203 -12.27 -8.82 -23.39
C TRP A 203 -12.75 -8.75 -21.93
N MET A 204 -12.96 -9.93 -21.33
CA MET A 204 -13.28 -10.14 -19.92
C MET A 204 -11.99 -10.42 -19.14
N ILE A 205 -11.82 -9.77 -18.00
CA ILE A 205 -10.59 -9.89 -17.21
C ILE A 205 -10.72 -11.10 -16.28
N GLY A 206 -10.30 -12.28 -16.75
CA GLY A 206 -10.35 -13.55 -16.00
C GLY A 206 -9.38 -14.64 -16.52
N GLY A 207 -8.25 -14.25 -17.11
CA GLY A 207 -7.32 -15.20 -17.75
C GLY A 207 -7.76 -15.61 -19.16
N CYS A 208 -6.95 -16.43 -19.86
CA CYS A 208 -7.24 -16.81 -21.24
C CYS A 208 -8.55 -17.64 -21.34
N HIS A 209 -8.85 -18.44 -20.30
CA HIS A 209 -10.06 -19.26 -20.22
C HIS A 209 -11.35 -18.45 -20.14
N ALA A 210 -11.36 -17.28 -19.48
CA ALA A 210 -12.54 -16.42 -19.42
C ALA A 210 -12.89 -15.74 -20.76
N ASN A 211 -11.95 -15.71 -21.70
CA ASN A 211 -12.10 -15.04 -23.00
C ASN A 211 -12.38 -15.99 -24.17
N LEU A 212 -12.31 -17.31 -23.94
CA LEU A 212 -12.55 -18.33 -24.96
C LEU A 212 -14.00 -18.38 -25.49
N GLY A 213 -14.96 -17.69 -24.86
CA GLY A 213 -16.37 -17.66 -25.26
C GLY A 213 -16.94 -16.29 -25.62
N ALA A 214 -16.14 -15.22 -25.60
CA ALA A 214 -16.62 -13.86 -25.84
C ALA A 214 -16.51 -13.48 -27.32
N HIS A 215 -17.44 -13.96 -28.16
CA HIS A 215 -17.59 -13.37 -29.50
C HIS A 215 -18.19 -11.96 -29.37
N PRO A 216 -17.67 -10.96 -30.12
CA PRO A 216 -18.22 -9.61 -30.09
C PRO A 216 -19.68 -9.66 -30.57
N LYS A 217 -20.62 -9.23 -29.71
CA LYS A 217 -21.99 -8.99 -30.15
C LYS A 217 -21.95 -7.94 -31.25
N SER A 218 -22.29 -8.34 -32.47
CA SER A 218 -22.41 -7.40 -33.59
C SER A 218 -23.37 -6.28 -33.18
N ARG A 219 -22.96 -5.05 -33.51
CA ARG A 219 -23.72 -3.82 -33.28
C ARG A 219 -25.13 -4.01 -33.84
N ALA A 220 -26.11 -4.15 -32.95
CA ALA A 220 -27.51 -4.07 -33.34
C ALA A 220 -27.71 -2.69 -33.98
N SER A 221 -27.92 -2.68 -35.30
CA SER A 221 -28.34 -1.49 -36.04
C SER A 221 -29.65 -1.01 -35.42
N SER A 222 -29.61 0.14 -34.76
CA SER A 222 -30.82 0.90 -34.43
C SER A 222 -31.62 1.09 -35.71
N PRO A 223 -32.94 0.78 -35.74
CA PRO A 223 -33.72 1.06 -36.93
C PRO A 223 -33.78 2.57 -37.11
N SER A 224 -33.35 3.00 -38.29
CA SER A 224 -33.49 4.37 -38.81
C SER A 224 -34.92 4.85 -38.58
N ALA A 225 -35.08 5.94 -37.84
CA ALA A 225 -36.32 6.71 -37.83
C ALA A 225 -36.56 7.20 -39.27
N ALA A 226 -37.46 6.51 -39.99
CA ALA A 226 -37.90 6.91 -41.31
C ALA A 226 -38.58 8.28 -41.21
N ALA A 227 -38.01 9.25 -41.91
CA ALA A 227 -38.58 10.56 -42.13
C ALA A 227 -39.96 10.44 -42.77
N SER A 228 -41.00 10.91 -42.07
CA SER A 228 -42.29 11.21 -42.68
C SER A 228 -42.20 12.60 -43.32
N THR A 229 -42.04 12.64 -44.64
CA THR A 229 -42.30 13.85 -45.43
C THR A 229 -43.25 13.57 -46.57
N ALA A 230 -44.25 14.45 -46.63
CA ALA A 230 -44.99 14.94 -47.79
C ALA A 230 -46.31 14.22 -48.16
N ALA A 231 -47.40 14.96 -47.95
CA ALA A 231 -48.39 15.21 -49.00
C ALA A 231 -49.14 16.53 -48.71
N ALA A 232 -48.71 17.61 -49.39
CA ALA A 232 -49.52 18.78 -49.66
C ALA A 232 -49.61 18.90 -51.19
N ALA A 233 -50.82 18.85 -51.74
CA ALA A 233 -51.29 19.59 -52.93
C ALA A 233 -52.58 18.95 -53.49
N ALA A 234 -53.73 19.59 -53.23
CA ALA A 234 -54.75 20.01 -54.20
C ALA A 234 -55.97 20.52 -53.43
#